data_AF-A0A844NV41-F1
#
_entry.id   AF-A0A844NV41-F1
#
_cell.length_a   1.000
_cell.length_b   1.000
_cell.length_c   1.000
_cell.angle_alpha   90.00
_cell.angle_beta   90.00
_cell.angle_gamma   90.00
#
_symmetry.space_group_name_H-M   'P 1'
#
loop_
_entity.id
_entity.type
_entity.pdbx_description
1 polymer ?
#
loop_
_entity_poly.entity_id
_entity_poly.type
_entity_poly.pdbx_seq_one_letter_code
_entity_poly.pdbx_strand_id
1 'polypeptide(L)'
;MGLTIVIQATPGSLAALGEQATLVATVQDYDGNNAGSGVVINWTTSDGGLSAAATTTDANGQTAVILTSSHTLGGATVTATSPAEGGSGQITVPFTDKWVATSATYSAWQNSGAPYSCTAWSPDASTIASGTAFTQSAICYQNQVAYQQNREVSLITGQVRNVGSLIPLYQTLQVTVTQAATGTKQSAPSCFWDSFTKHGVNSDGVWTRTTSNTGGPGTNFLLYLGKYVGEVTYIGDTFIYNGAEYSIGKFRQSTCLGKNCTSSRAEYEVCSVP
;
A
#
# COMPACT_ATOMS: atom_id res chain seq x y z
N MET A 1 52.31 58.64 5.14
CA MET A 1 51.76 57.32 5.56
C MET A 1 50.32 57.58 5.98
N GLY A 2 49.36 56.82 5.44
CA GLY A 2 47.93 56.99 5.77
C GLY A 2 47.51 56.08 6.92
N LEU A 3 46.27 56.23 7.37
CA LEU A 3 45.65 55.42 8.41
C LEU A 3 45.41 53.97 7.93
N THR A 4 45.42 53.04 8.88
CA THR A 4 44.98 51.66 8.67
C THR A 4 43.52 51.54 9.11
N ILE A 5 42.65 51.05 8.23
CA ILE A 5 41.23 50.88 8.53
C ILE A 5 40.87 49.39 8.43
N VAL A 6 40.40 48.82 9.52
CA VAL A 6 39.93 47.43 9.57
C VAL A 6 38.42 47.43 9.81
N ILE A 7 37.68 46.74 8.94
CA ILE A 7 36.22 46.68 9.02
C ILE A 7 35.81 45.28 9.49
N GLN A 8 34.83 45.22 10.40
CA GLN A 8 34.19 43.98 10.83
C GLN A 8 32.68 44.09 10.62
N ALA A 9 32.05 43.01 10.14
CA ALA A 9 30.60 42.93 9.92
C ALA A 9 29.98 41.98 10.94
N THR A 10 28.88 42.40 11.59
CA THR A 10 28.08 41.55 12.48
C THR A 10 26.59 41.68 12.15
N PRO A 11 25.92 40.62 11.67
CA PRO A 11 26.49 39.32 11.25
C PRO A 11 27.43 39.44 10.03
N GLY A 12 28.27 38.42 9.81
CA GLY A 12 29.26 38.41 8.73
C GLY A 12 28.69 38.09 7.34
N SER A 13 27.43 37.65 7.25
CA SER A 13 26.69 37.46 6.00
C SER A 13 25.21 37.80 6.24
N LEU A 14 24.52 38.14 5.17
CA LEU A 14 23.12 38.56 5.21
C LEU A 14 22.31 37.74 4.21
N ALA A 15 21.08 37.35 4.55
CA ALA A 15 20.17 36.90 3.50
C ALA A 15 19.89 38.08 2.55
N ALA A 16 19.80 37.82 1.24
CA ALA A 16 19.45 38.83 0.23
C ALA A 16 17.95 39.21 0.26
N LEU A 17 17.47 39.63 1.43
CA LEU A 17 16.08 39.92 1.75
C LEU A 17 15.93 41.24 2.53
N GLY A 18 16.91 42.14 2.41
CA GLY A 18 16.95 43.37 3.21
C GLY A 18 17.34 43.14 4.67
N GLU A 19 18.04 42.04 4.99
CA GLU A 19 18.65 41.86 6.30
C GLU A 19 19.77 42.89 6.52
N GLN A 20 20.11 43.15 7.78
CA GLN A 20 21.04 44.21 8.14
C GLN A 20 22.24 43.68 8.92
N ALA A 21 23.43 44.23 8.64
CA ALA A 21 24.64 44.04 9.42
C ALA A 21 25.19 45.39 9.88
N THR A 22 25.67 45.42 11.12
CA THR A 22 26.46 46.54 11.62
C THR A 22 27.90 46.34 11.17
N LEU A 23 28.44 47.33 10.46
CA LEU A 23 29.84 47.40 10.08
C LEU A 23 30.55 48.34 11.05
N VAL A 24 31.59 47.85 11.72
CA VAL A 24 32.45 48.65 12.59
C VAL A 24 33.81 48.80 11.92
N ALA A 25 34.23 50.04 11.68
CA ALA A 25 35.59 50.37 11.27
C ALA A 25 36.41 50.76 12.49
N THR A 26 37.54 50.10 12.68
CA THR A 26 38.60 50.48 13.64
C THR A 26 39.72 51.15 12.86
N VAL A 27 40.06 52.37 13.26
CA VAL A 27 41.02 53.23 12.57
C VAL A 27 42.28 53.39 13.43
N GLN A 28 43.42 53.01 12.88
CA GLN A 28 44.72 53.06 13.54
C GLN A 28 45.69 53.96 12.75
N ASP A 29 46.60 54.60 13.47
CA ASP A 29 47.72 55.34 12.90
C ASP A 29 48.82 54.40 12.38
N TYR A 30 49.93 54.96 11.91
CA TYR A 30 51.05 54.20 11.36
C TYR A 30 51.86 53.43 12.43
N ASP A 31 51.70 53.80 13.71
CA ASP A 31 52.33 53.14 14.86
C ASP A 31 51.43 52.04 15.46
N GLY A 32 50.22 51.84 14.91
CA GLY A 32 49.25 50.84 15.36
C GLY A 32 48.38 51.28 16.53
N ASN A 33 48.44 52.56 16.93
CA ASN A 33 47.57 53.12 17.96
C ASN A 33 46.24 53.57 17.34
N ASN A 34 45.17 53.55 18.12
CA ASN A 34 43.87 54.03 17.64
C ASN A 34 43.93 55.54 17.36
N ALA A 35 43.39 55.97 16.22
CA ALA A 35 43.45 57.37 15.78
C ALA A 35 42.62 58.35 16.64
N GLY A 36 41.83 57.84 17.60
CA GLY A 36 40.98 58.63 18.48
C GLY A 36 39.76 59.22 17.77
N SER A 37 39.12 60.21 18.40
CA SER A 37 37.85 60.76 17.92
C SER A 37 38.02 61.83 16.84
N GLY A 38 37.04 61.90 15.93
CA GLY A 38 36.90 62.99 14.97
C GLY A 38 37.45 62.70 13.57
N VAL A 39 38.00 61.50 13.32
CA VAL A 39 38.40 61.08 11.98
C VAL A 39 37.15 60.80 11.15
N VAL A 40 37.02 61.46 9.99
CA VAL A 40 35.90 61.24 9.06
C VAL A 40 36.18 60.02 8.20
N ILE A 41 35.22 59.10 8.15
CA ILE A 41 35.25 57.90 7.32
C ILE A 41 34.12 57.97 6.30
N ASN A 42 34.48 58.01 5.02
CA ASN A 42 33.55 57.90 3.90
C ASN A 42 33.35 56.43 3.55
N TRP A 43 32.09 56.04 3.37
CA TRP A 43 31.67 54.69 3.09
C TRP A 43 31.07 54.57 1.69
N THR A 44 31.46 53.53 0.96
CA THR A 44 30.84 53.15 -0.32
C THR A 44 30.55 51.66 -0.32
N THR A 45 29.54 51.25 -1.08
CA THR A 45 29.21 49.83 -1.25
C THR A 45 28.94 49.50 -2.72
N SER A 46 29.30 48.28 -3.14
CA SER A 46 29.04 47.79 -4.50
C SER A 46 27.62 47.28 -4.71
N ASP A 47 26.91 46.90 -3.64
CA ASP A 47 25.53 46.40 -3.67
C ASP A 47 24.85 46.64 -2.31
N GLY A 48 23.52 46.65 -2.27
CA GLY A 48 22.75 46.99 -1.07
C GLY A 48 22.77 48.49 -0.75
N GLY A 49 22.47 48.82 0.50
CA GLY A 49 22.37 50.21 0.97
C GLY A 49 23.03 50.44 2.32
N LEU A 50 23.72 51.57 2.47
CA LEU A 50 24.33 52.01 3.72
C LEU A 50 23.45 53.04 4.42
N SER A 51 23.37 52.99 5.75
CA SER A 51 22.58 53.96 6.53
C SER A 51 23.12 55.39 6.49
N ALA A 52 24.40 55.55 6.15
CA ALA A 52 25.07 56.85 5.97
C ALA A 52 26.23 56.71 4.99
N ALA A 53 26.55 57.79 4.27
CA ALA A 53 27.70 57.86 3.37
C ALA A 53 29.00 58.25 4.09
N ALA A 54 28.92 58.83 5.29
CA ALA A 54 30.06 59.20 6.10
C ALA A 54 29.74 59.11 7.59
N THR A 55 30.75 58.76 8.39
CA THR A 55 30.67 58.69 9.85
C THR A 55 31.97 59.23 10.46
N THR A 56 31.97 59.51 11.76
CA THR A 56 33.17 59.99 12.49
C THR A 56 33.58 59.02 13.59
N THR A 57 34.88 58.89 13.85
CA THR A 57 35.38 58.02 14.92
C THR A 57 35.08 58.57 16.32
N ASP A 58 34.85 57.65 17.25
CA ASP A 58 34.75 57.91 18.68
C ASP A 58 36.14 57.96 19.36
N ALA A 59 36.17 58.12 20.69
CA ALA A 59 37.42 58.18 21.46
C ALA A 59 38.31 56.93 21.33
N ASN A 60 37.75 55.79 20.91
CA ASN A 60 38.47 54.54 20.68
C ASN A 60 38.95 54.38 19.24
N GLY A 61 38.78 55.40 18.38
CA GLY A 61 39.12 55.30 16.96
C GLY A 61 38.15 54.42 16.18
N GLN A 62 36.91 54.25 16.66
CA GLN A 62 35.91 53.37 16.04
C GLN A 62 34.72 54.15 15.51
N THR A 63 34.14 53.68 14.41
CA THR A 63 32.89 54.22 13.87
C THR A 63 32.06 53.11 13.22
N ALA A 64 30.75 53.31 13.12
CA ALA A 64 29.85 52.26 12.65
C ALA A 64 28.82 52.76 11.62
N VAL A 65 28.50 51.90 10.66
CA VAL A 65 27.43 52.09 9.65
C VAL A 65 26.63 50.80 9.50
N ILE A 66 25.34 50.90 9.17
CA ILE A 66 24.51 49.71 8.89
C ILE A 66 24.51 49.46 7.39
N LEU A 67 24.84 48.24 6.99
CA LEU A 67 24.62 47.72 5.64
C LEU A 67 23.30 46.95 5.62
N THR A 68 22.41 47.31 4.70
CA THR A 68 21.19 46.57 4.37
C THR A 68 21.42 45.82 3.06
N SER A 69 21.14 44.51 3.04
CA SER A 69 21.31 43.71 1.83
C SER A 69 20.32 44.07 0.73
N SER A 70 20.74 43.88 -0.52
CA SER A 70 19.85 43.94 -1.69
C SER A 70 19.07 42.63 -1.83
N HIS A 71 18.34 42.50 -2.94
CA HIS A 71 17.66 41.25 -3.33
C HIS A 71 18.47 40.44 -4.36
N THR A 72 19.79 40.64 -4.40
CA THR A 72 20.70 39.95 -5.32
C THR A 72 21.72 39.11 -4.55
N LEU A 73 21.95 37.88 -5.02
CA LEU A 73 22.98 36.99 -4.49
C LEU A 73 24.37 37.42 -5.00
N GLY A 74 25.40 37.18 -4.19
CA GLY A 74 26.80 37.50 -4.56
C GLY A 74 27.52 38.35 -3.51
N GLY A 75 26.77 39.20 -2.80
CA GLY A 75 27.28 40.02 -1.71
C GLY A 75 27.75 41.41 -2.11
N ALA A 76 28.05 42.20 -1.08
CA ALA A 76 28.47 43.58 -1.22
C ALA A 76 29.89 43.77 -0.71
N THR A 77 30.71 44.43 -1.51
CA THR A 77 31.99 44.97 -1.10
C THR A 77 31.78 46.36 -0.53
N VAL A 78 32.15 46.57 0.73
CA VAL A 78 32.10 47.86 1.41
C VAL A 78 33.50 48.38 1.60
N THR A 79 33.72 49.62 1.17
CA THR A 79 34.99 50.33 1.30
C THR A 79 34.80 51.50 2.25
N ALA A 80 35.72 51.62 3.21
CA ALA A 80 35.83 52.74 4.13
C ALA A 80 37.10 53.52 3.81
N THR A 81 37.02 54.84 3.69
CA THR A 81 38.17 55.70 3.36
C THR A 81 38.23 56.91 4.27
N SER A 82 39.42 57.30 4.70
CA SER A 82 39.65 58.61 5.33
C SER A 82 40.13 59.57 4.24
N PRO A 83 39.36 60.61 3.87
CA PRO A 83 39.72 61.52 2.80
C PRO A 83 40.80 62.55 3.20
N ALA A 84 40.82 62.98 4.48
CA ALA A 84 41.72 64.02 4.95
C ALA A 84 43.07 63.44 5.40
N GLU A 85 43.04 62.35 6.16
CA GLU A 85 44.23 61.71 6.72
C GLU A 85 44.80 60.61 5.81
N GLY A 86 44.00 60.15 4.85
CA GLY A 86 44.35 59.06 3.94
C GLY A 86 44.23 57.70 4.61
N GLY A 87 44.05 56.65 3.80
CA GLY A 87 43.85 55.28 4.29
C GLY A 87 42.53 54.69 3.79
N SER A 88 42.53 53.37 3.60
CA SER A 88 41.36 52.64 3.10
C SER A 88 41.29 51.25 3.70
N GLY A 89 40.08 50.80 4.00
CA GLY A 89 39.76 49.43 4.40
C GLY A 89 38.62 48.90 3.56
N GLN A 90 38.57 47.58 3.38
CA GLN A 90 37.50 46.94 2.61
C GLN A 90 37.09 45.63 3.26
N ILE A 91 35.79 45.33 3.20
CA ILE A 91 35.22 44.04 3.58
C ILE A 91 34.21 43.60 2.51
N THR A 92 34.13 42.30 2.25
CA THR A 92 33.04 41.73 1.46
C THR A 92 32.07 41.00 2.39
N VAL A 93 30.81 41.42 2.37
CA VAL A 93 29.70 40.80 3.12
C VAL A 93 28.87 39.96 2.15
N PRO A 94 28.89 38.62 2.22
CA PRO A 94 28.12 37.77 1.34
C PRO A 94 26.62 37.97 1.53
N PHE A 95 25.90 38.13 0.42
CA PHE A 95 24.44 38.06 0.38
C PHE A 95 24.06 36.65 -0.04
N THR A 96 23.52 35.91 0.92
CA THR A 96 23.21 34.49 0.81
C THR A 96 21.74 34.25 0.52
N ASP A 97 21.46 33.10 -0.06
CA ASP A 97 20.09 32.64 -0.23
C ASP A 97 19.48 32.24 1.12
N LYS A 98 18.15 32.26 1.20
CA LYS A 98 17.38 31.80 2.36
C LYS A 98 16.31 30.84 1.88
N TRP A 99 16.49 29.58 2.26
CA TRP A 99 15.59 28.49 1.91
C TRP A 99 14.61 28.23 3.05
N VAL A 100 13.34 28.05 2.70
CA VAL A 100 12.28 27.73 3.67
C VAL A 100 11.48 26.53 3.20
N ALA A 101 10.90 25.78 4.14
CA ALA A 101 10.05 24.64 3.83
C ALA A 101 8.88 25.06 2.92
N THR A 102 8.60 24.24 1.91
CA THR A 102 7.43 24.39 1.04
C THR A 102 6.66 23.07 0.98
N SER A 103 5.52 23.04 0.28
CA SER A 103 4.68 21.84 0.17
C SER A 103 5.49 20.64 -0.31
N ALA A 104 5.40 19.52 0.40
CA ALA A 104 6.00 18.26 -0.02
C ALA A 104 5.31 17.69 -1.27
N THR A 105 5.98 16.78 -1.97
CA THR A 105 5.36 15.93 -2.99
C THR A 105 5.18 14.52 -2.48
N TYR A 106 4.11 13.87 -2.95
CA TYR A 106 3.76 12.51 -2.59
C TYR A 106 3.69 11.66 -3.86
N SER A 107 4.28 10.47 -3.84
CA SER A 107 4.04 9.49 -4.88
C SER A 107 2.61 8.96 -4.79
N ALA A 108 2.11 8.36 -5.87
CA ALA A 108 0.94 7.49 -5.77
C ALA A 108 1.23 6.32 -4.82
N TRP A 109 0.18 5.85 -4.13
CA TRP A 109 0.23 4.60 -3.37
C TRP A 109 0.40 3.41 -4.32
N GLN A 110 1.29 2.49 -3.96
CA GLN A 110 1.52 1.26 -4.70
C GLN A 110 1.40 0.05 -3.78
N ASN A 111 0.95 -1.08 -4.32
CA ASN A 111 0.84 -2.32 -3.57
C ASN A 111 2.22 -2.84 -3.16
N SER A 112 2.36 -3.14 -1.87
CA SER A 112 3.56 -3.74 -1.29
C SER A 112 3.27 -5.21 -0.94
N GLY A 113 3.69 -6.12 -1.82
CA GLY A 113 3.42 -7.55 -1.69
C GLY A 113 1.99 -7.95 -2.11
N ALA A 114 1.69 -9.24 -1.96
CA ALA A 114 0.39 -9.82 -2.31
C ALA A 114 -0.66 -9.59 -1.20
N PRO A 115 -1.97 -9.62 -1.53
CA PRO A 115 -3.04 -9.61 -0.54
C PRO A 115 -2.92 -10.78 0.45
N TYR A 116 -3.26 -10.55 1.72
CA TYR A 116 -3.12 -11.53 2.80
C TYR A 116 -4.29 -11.48 3.80
N SER A 117 -4.34 -12.47 4.70
CA SER A 117 -5.37 -12.59 5.75
C SER A 117 -6.79 -12.40 5.20
N CYS A 118 -7.08 -13.10 4.11
CA CYS A 118 -8.34 -13.02 3.40
C CYS A 118 -9.48 -13.68 4.17
N THR A 119 -10.70 -13.15 4.03
CA THR A 119 -11.92 -13.84 4.45
C THR A 119 -12.08 -15.16 3.67
N ALA A 120 -12.97 -16.03 4.15
CA ALA A 120 -13.43 -17.14 3.35
C ALA A 120 -14.00 -16.64 2.01
N TRP A 121 -13.78 -17.40 0.95
CA TRP A 121 -14.34 -17.12 -0.36
C TRP A 121 -15.87 -17.25 -0.32
N SER A 122 -16.56 -16.28 -0.91
CA SER A 122 -18.02 -16.23 -0.97
C SER A 122 -18.50 -15.95 -2.40
N PRO A 123 -19.53 -16.65 -2.89
CA PRO A 123 -20.24 -17.76 -2.25
C PRO A 123 -19.36 -19.00 -2.07
N ASP A 124 -19.65 -19.81 -1.04
CA ASP A 124 -18.98 -21.11 -0.86
C ASP A 124 -19.39 -22.06 -1.98
N ALA A 125 -18.43 -22.72 -2.62
CA ALA A 125 -18.68 -23.62 -3.74
C ALA A 125 -19.68 -24.75 -3.41
N SER A 126 -19.73 -25.21 -2.16
CA SER A 126 -20.68 -26.23 -1.69
C SER A 126 -22.14 -25.75 -1.65
N THR A 127 -22.37 -24.44 -1.80
CA THR A 127 -23.71 -23.86 -1.89
C THR A 127 -24.19 -23.71 -3.33
N ILE A 128 -23.28 -23.82 -4.31
CA ILE A 128 -23.54 -23.65 -5.75
C ILE A 128 -23.59 -25.02 -6.43
N ALA A 129 -24.59 -25.23 -7.30
CA ALA A 129 -24.82 -26.51 -7.99
C ALA A 129 -23.56 -27.05 -8.68
N SER A 130 -23.32 -28.36 -8.53
CA SER A 130 -22.17 -29.05 -9.11
C SER A 130 -22.00 -28.74 -10.59
N GLY A 131 -20.77 -28.42 -11.01
CA GLY A 131 -20.45 -28.10 -12.41
C GLY A 131 -20.80 -26.68 -12.86
N THR A 132 -21.45 -25.87 -12.03
CA THR A 132 -21.79 -24.48 -12.38
C THR A 132 -20.58 -23.57 -12.17
N ALA A 133 -20.11 -22.91 -13.23
CA ALA A 133 -19.04 -21.92 -13.12
C ALA A 133 -19.57 -20.63 -12.47
N PHE A 134 -18.80 -20.08 -11.52
CA PHE A 134 -19.13 -18.82 -10.86
C PHE A 134 -17.87 -18.07 -10.41
N THR A 135 -18.04 -16.81 -10.00
CA THR A 135 -16.97 -16.00 -9.41
C THR A 135 -17.19 -15.89 -7.92
N GLN A 136 -16.17 -16.24 -7.13
CA GLN A 136 -16.15 -16.00 -5.71
C GLN A 136 -15.24 -14.82 -5.36
N SER A 137 -15.61 -14.10 -4.31
CA SER A 137 -14.89 -12.95 -3.80
C SER A 137 -14.43 -13.19 -2.38
N ALA A 138 -13.28 -12.61 -2.03
CA ALA A 138 -12.78 -12.55 -0.67
C ALA A 138 -12.28 -11.15 -0.37
N ILE A 139 -12.43 -10.71 0.88
CA ILE A 139 -11.86 -9.45 1.37
C ILE A 139 -10.51 -9.77 1.99
N CYS A 140 -9.45 -9.16 1.47
CA CYS A 140 -8.08 -9.33 1.96
C CYS A 140 -7.53 -8.00 2.44
N TYR A 141 -6.48 -8.05 3.25
CA TYR A 141 -5.66 -6.88 3.54
C TYR A 141 -4.58 -6.71 2.47
N GLN A 142 -4.37 -5.48 2.02
CA GLN A 142 -3.33 -5.08 1.09
C GLN A 142 -2.50 -3.97 1.71
N ASN A 143 -1.21 -4.26 1.93
CA ASN A 143 -0.26 -3.24 2.32
C ASN A 143 0.08 -2.38 1.10
N GLN A 144 0.17 -1.07 1.32
CA GLN A 144 0.61 -0.11 0.31
C GLN A 144 1.72 0.77 0.87
N VAL A 145 2.59 1.22 -0.03
CA VAL A 145 3.66 2.17 0.24
C VAL A 145 3.54 3.36 -0.69
N ALA A 146 3.77 4.55 -0.14
CA ALA A 146 3.97 5.78 -0.87
C ALA A 146 5.21 6.49 -0.31
N TYR A 147 5.70 7.49 -1.02
CA TYR A 147 6.87 8.25 -0.60
C TYR A 147 6.56 9.73 -0.53
N GLN A 148 6.94 10.35 0.60
CA GLN A 148 6.96 11.79 0.77
C GLN A 148 8.36 12.32 0.45
N GLN A 149 8.43 13.32 -0.41
CA GLN A 149 9.64 14.10 -0.66
C GLN A 149 9.44 15.50 -0.08
N ASN A 150 10.16 15.80 1.00
CA ASN A 150 10.22 17.16 1.54
C ASN A 150 10.96 18.07 0.57
N ARG A 151 10.54 19.34 0.53
CA ARG A 151 11.07 20.36 -0.37
C ARG A 151 11.23 21.69 0.35
N GLU A 152 12.12 22.50 -0.15
CA GLU A 152 12.28 23.89 0.25
C GLU A 152 12.31 24.80 -0.98
N VAL A 153 11.90 26.05 -0.77
CA VAL A 153 11.88 27.10 -1.79
C VAL A 153 12.82 28.22 -1.39
N SER A 154 13.58 28.72 -2.35
CA SER A 154 14.41 29.91 -2.19
C SER A 154 13.50 31.14 -2.13
N LEU A 155 13.61 31.92 -1.06
CA LEU A 155 12.87 33.18 -0.92
C LEU A 155 13.37 34.26 -1.88
N ILE A 156 14.52 34.07 -2.51
CA ILE A 156 15.15 35.03 -3.43
C ILE A 156 14.84 34.66 -4.88
N THR A 157 15.10 33.40 -5.26
CA THR A 157 15.03 32.95 -6.66
C THR A 157 13.73 32.23 -7.01
N GLY A 158 12.94 31.82 -6.02
CA GLY A 158 11.74 30.99 -6.21
C GLY A 158 12.04 29.55 -6.64
N GLN A 159 13.31 29.17 -6.78
CA GLN A 159 13.71 27.80 -7.08
C GLN A 159 13.25 26.86 -5.97
N VAL A 160 12.85 25.65 -6.34
CA VAL A 160 12.44 24.59 -5.41
C VAL A 160 13.42 23.44 -5.49
N ARG A 161 13.83 22.90 -4.34
CA ARG A 161 14.69 21.71 -4.28
C ARG A 161 14.20 20.70 -3.27
N ASN A 162 14.62 19.45 -3.47
CA ASN A 162 14.34 18.35 -2.56
C ASN A 162 15.23 18.44 -1.31
N VAL A 163 14.66 18.11 -0.16
CA VAL A 163 15.34 18.09 1.14
C VAL A 163 15.33 16.68 1.68
N GLY A 164 16.53 16.15 1.92
CA GLY A 164 16.73 14.82 2.47
C GLY A 164 16.23 13.68 1.57
N SER A 165 16.29 12.47 2.13
CA SER A 165 15.83 11.25 1.47
C SER A 165 14.30 11.16 1.44
N LEU A 166 13.79 10.32 0.54
CA LEU A 166 12.38 9.95 0.51
C LEU A 166 11.95 9.32 1.84
N ILE A 167 10.83 9.78 2.38
CA ILE A 167 10.24 9.25 3.60
C ILE A 167 9.16 8.25 3.20
N PRO A 168 9.29 6.95 3.56
CA PRO A 168 8.27 5.97 3.25
C PRO A 168 7.04 6.17 4.14
N LEU A 169 5.87 6.14 3.52
CA LEU A 169 4.57 6.14 4.17
C LEU A 169 3.93 4.77 3.95
N TYR A 170 3.29 4.24 4.99
CA TYR A 170 2.68 2.92 4.96
C TYR A 170 1.19 3.04 5.29
N GLN A 171 0.38 2.26 4.58
CA GLN A 171 -1.02 2.06 4.93
C GLN A 171 -1.42 0.61 4.61
N THR A 172 -2.49 0.17 5.26
CA THR A 172 -3.11 -1.12 4.96
C THR A 172 -4.59 -0.87 4.68
N LEU A 173 -5.05 -1.36 3.53
CA LEU A 173 -6.45 -1.24 3.10
C LEU A 173 -7.06 -2.62 2.95
N GLN A 174 -8.39 -2.69 3.05
CA GLN A 174 -9.13 -3.86 2.62
C GLN A 174 -9.41 -3.79 1.12
N VAL A 175 -9.10 -4.87 0.40
CA VAL A 175 -9.35 -5.01 -1.03
C VAL A 175 -10.21 -6.25 -1.27
N THR A 176 -11.04 -6.19 -2.31
CA THR A 176 -11.78 -7.36 -2.77
C THR A 176 -10.97 -8.04 -3.86
N VAL A 177 -10.64 -9.31 -3.67
CA VAL A 177 -10.05 -10.18 -4.70
C VAL A 177 -11.13 -11.13 -5.21
N THR A 178 -11.01 -11.53 -6.47
CA THR A 178 -11.96 -12.43 -7.13
C THR A 178 -11.23 -13.61 -7.75
N GLN A 179 -11.85 -14.78 -7.72
CA GLN A 179 -11.39 -15.93 -8.49
C GLN A 179 -12.56 -16.69 -9.11
N ALA A 180 -12.27 -17.40 -10.21
CA ALA A 180 -13.21 -18.35 -10.78
C ALA A 180 -13.26 -19.62 -9.90
N ALA A 181 -14.46 -20.19 -9.77
CA ALA A 181 -14.70 -21.44 -9.08
C ALA A 181 -15.83 -22.22 -9.77
N THR A 182 -15.90 -23.52 -9.48
CA THR A 182 -16.99 -24.39 -9.93
C THR A 182 -17.75 -24.88 -8.72
N GLY A 183 -19.08 -24.82 -8.77
CA GLY A 183 -19.93 -25.31 -7.70
C GLY A 183 -19.69 -26.79 -7.42
N THR A 184 -19.86 -27.19 -6.17
CA THR A 184 -19.67 -28.56 -5.67
C THR A 184 -20.88 -29.07 -4.91
N LYS A 185 -21.98 -28.29 -4.86
CA LYS A 185 -23.23 -28.72 -4.23
C LYS A 185 -23.78 -29.94 -4.96
N GLN A 186 -23.74 -31.09 -4.28
CA GLN A 186 -24.37 -32.30 -4.76
C GLN A 186 -25.89 -32.13 -4.79
N SER A 187 -26.52 -32.69 -5.81
CA SER A 187 -27.96 -32.85 -5.87
C SER A 187 -28.43 -33.71 -4.69
N ALA A 188 -29.58 -33.36 -4.10
CA ALA A 188 -30.20 -34.24 -3.11
C ALA A 188 -30.54 -35.60 -3.77
N PRO A 189 -30.26 -36.74 -3.11
CA PRO A 189 -30.66 -38.05 -3.62
C PRO A 189 -32.18 -38.10 -3.84
N SER A 190 -32.61 -38.57 -5.00
CA SER A 190 -34.00 -38.94 -5.24
C SER A 190 -34.20 -40.37 -4.75
N CYS A 191 -34.85 -40.54 -3.60
CA CYS A 191 -35.12 -41.86 -3.03
C CYS A 191 -36.60 -42.22 -3.08
N PHE A 192 -36.91 -43.49 -3.32
CA PHE A 192 -38.25 -44.06 -3.22
C PHE A 192 -38.18 -45.50 -2.70
N TRP A 193 -39.31 -46.02 -2.22
CA TRP A 193 -39.40 -47.39 -1.74
C TRP A 193 -39.75 -48.32 -2.90
N ASP A 194 -38.89 -49.29 -3.17
CA ASP A 194 -39.13 -50.33 -4.19
C ASP A 194 -39.28 -51.70 -3.52
N SER A 195 -40.03 -52.59 -4.16
CA SER A 195 -40.42 -53.88 -3.59
C SER A 195 -39.92 -55.05 -4.43
N PHE A 196 -39.34 -56.03 -3.77
CA PHE A 196 -38.54 -57.10 -4.37
C PHE A 196 -39.07 -58.47 -3.97
N THR A 197 -39.33 -59.35 -4.94
CA THR A 197 -39.84 -60.72 -4.75
C THR A 197 -38.75 -61.77 -4.93
N LYS A 198 -38.76 -62.83 -4.11
CA LYS A 198 -37.71 -63.87 -4.04
C LYS A 198 -37.54 -64.73 -5.32
N HIS A 199 -38.57 -64.89 -6.16
CA HIS A 199 -38.57 -65.94 -7.21
C HIS A 199 -39.07 -65.51 -8.60
N GLY A 200 -39.16 -64.23 -8.90
CA GLY A 200 -39.63 -63.86 -10.24
C GLY A 200 -39.64 -62.37 -10.47
N VAL A 201 -38.95 -62.03 -11.56
CA VAL A 201 -38.98 -60.80 -12.34
C VAL A 201 -40.36 -60.16 -12.27
N ASN A 202 -40.39 -58.93 -11.77
CA ASN A 202 -41.26 -57.81 -12.11
C ASN A 202 -41.39 -56.95 -10.85
N SER A 203 -40.29 -56.29 -10.50
CA SER A 203 -40.41 -55.01 -9.82
C SER A 203 -41.01 -54.05 -10.86
N ASP A 204 -42.13 -53.41 -10.54
CA ASP A 204 -42.65 -52.29 -11.33
C ASP A 204 -41.74 -51.04 -11.19
N GLY A 205 -40.65 -51.16 -10.41
CA GLY A 205 -39.63 -50.15 -10.18
C GLY A 205 -38.27 -50.45 -10.81
N VAL A 206 -37.31 -49.58 -10.47
CA VAL A 206 -36.01 -49.42 -11.14
C VAL A 206 -35.02 -50.55 -10.83
N TRP A 207 -35.21 -51.33 -9.74
CA TRP A 207 -34.32 -52.44 -9.40
C TRP A 207 -35.07 -53.76 -9.22
N THR A 208 -34.48 -54.86 -9.69
CA THR A 208 -34.98 -56.22 -9.49
C THR A 208 -33.98 -57.05 -8.68
N ARG A 209 -34.46 -57.84 -7.71
CA ARG A 209 -33.63 -58.73 -6.89
C ARG A 209 -33.68 -60.14 -7.46
N THR A 210 -32.53 -60.73 -7.70
CA THR A 210 -32.40 -62.15 -8.07
C THR A 210 -31.60 -62.90 -7.02
N THR A 211 -32.05 -64.10 -6.71
CA THR A 211 -31.30 -65.05 -5.89
C THR A 211 -30.81 -66.17 -6.80
N SER A 212 -29.53 -66.54 -6.70
CA SER A 212 -29.04 -67.67 -7.49
C SER A 212 -29.83 -68.95 -7.11
N ASN A 213 -30.41 -69.62 -8.12
CA ASN A 213 -31.13 -70.89 -7.92
C ASN A 213 -30.16 -72.10 -7.84
N THR A 214 -28.85 -71.85 -7.91
CA THR A 214 -27.80 -72.88 -7.99
C THR A 214 -26.83 -72.80 -6.83
N GLY A 215 -27.34 -72.78 -5.59
CA GLY A 215 -26.57 -73.08 -4.36
C GLY A 215 -25.32 -72.23 -4.09
N GLY A 216 -25.11 -71.12 -4.81
CA GLY A 216 -23.97 -70.23 -4.63
C GLY A 216 -24.33 -69.03 -3.73
N PRO A 217 -23.37 -68.47 -2.99
CA PRO A 217 -23.60 -67.34 -2.11
C PRO A 217 -23.69 -66.05 -2.95
N GLY A 218 -24.88 -65.73 -3.44
CA GLY A 218 -25.12 -64.48 -4.16
C GLY A 218 -26.59 -64.16 -4.30
N THR A 219 -27.03 -63.08 -3.65
CA THR A 219 -28.23 -62.33 -4.03
C THR A 219 -27.72 -61.16 -4.83
N ASN A 220 -28.14 -60.99 -6.08
CA ASN A 220 -27.78 -59.81 -6.86
C ASN A 220 -29.01 -58.90 -6.95
N PHE A 221 -28.76 -57.60 -7.01
CA PHE A 221 -29.75 -56.61 -7.39
C PHE A 221 -29.37 -56.08 -8.76
N LEU A 222 -30.30 -56.10 -9.70
CA LEU A 222 -30.11 -55.70 -11.09
C LEU A 222 -30.83 -54.37 -11.31
N LEU A 223 -30.14 -53.39 -11.88
CA LEU A 223 -30.66 -52.08 -12.22
C LEU A 223 -31.27 -52.10 -13.63
N TYR A 224 -32.51 -51.62 -13.73
CA TYR A 224 -33.26 -51.46 -14.98
C TYR A 224 -33.71 -50.01 -15.18
N LEU A 225 -33.21 -49.37 -16.24
CA LEU A 225 -33.63 -48.03 -16.68
C LEU A 225 -34.24 -48.14 -18.08
N GLY A 226 -35.42 -48.76 -18.17
CA GLY A 226 -36.04 -49.19 -19.43
C GLY A 226 -35.35 -50.40 -20.10
N LYS A 227 -34.10 -50.70 -19.72
CA LYS A 227 -33.33 -51.90 -20.04
C LYS A 227 -32.37 -52.25 -18.90
N TYR A 228 -31.84 -53.47 -18.89
CA TYR A 228 -30.78 -53.85 -17.96
C TYR A 228 -29.53 -52.97 -18.18
N VAL A 229 -29.01 -52.38 -17.10
CA VAL A 229 -27.83 -51.50 -17.15
C VAL A 229 -26.68 -51.94 -16.24
N GLY A 230 -26.94 -52.74 -15.20
CA GLY A 230 -25.90 -53.28 -14.32
C GLY A 230 -26.43 -53.94 -13.07
N GLU A 231 -25.54 -54.37 -12.17
CA GLU A 231 -25.91 -55.06 -10.94
C GLU A 231 -25.01 -54.68 -9.76
N VAL A 232 -25.53 -54.87 -8.54
CA VAL A 232 -24.79 -54.82 -7.28
C VAL A 232 -25.05 -56.10 -6.47
N THR A 233 -24.10 -56.49 -5.64
CA THR A 233 -24.15 -57.78 -4.93
C THR A 233 -24.68 -57.63 -3.51
N TYR A 234 -24.39 -56.52 -2.84
CA TYR A 234 -24.76 -56.31 -1.44
C TYR A 234 -25.58 -55.04 -1.25
N ILE A 235 -26.37 -55.03 -0.18
CA ILE A 235 -27.05 -53.80 0.27
C ILE A 235 -25.98 -52.82 0.74
N GLY A 236 -26.08 -51.56 0.33
CA GLY A 236 -25.05 -50.54 0.56
C GLY A 236 -24.01 -50.44 -0.56
N ASP A 237 -23.94 -51.41 -1.48
CA ASP A 237 -23.18 -51.24 -2.72
C ASP A 237 -23.86 -50.20 -3.61
N THR A 238 -23.06 -49.51 -4.42
CA THR A 238 -23.54 -48.53 -5.39
C THR A 238 -23.11 -48.89 -6.80
N PHE A 239 -23.90 -48.42 -7.77
CA PHE A 239 -23.64 -48.59 -9.19
C PHE A 239 -23.71 -47.25 -9.91
N ILE A 240 -22.64 -46.90 -10.62
CA ILE A 240 -22.55 -45.63 -11.36
C ILE A 240 -22.94 -45.88 -12.82
N TYR A 241 -23.94 -45.15 -13.31
CA TYR A 241 -24.39 -45.21 -14.70
C TYR A 241 -24.76 -43.82 -15.21
N ASN A 242 -24.20 -43.42 -16.35
CA ASN A 242 -24.41 -42.10 -16.98
C ASN A 242 -24.20 -40.91 -16.01
N GLY A 243 -23.22 -41.02 -15.11
CA GLY A 243 -22.89 -39.97 -14.15
C GLY A 243 -23.71 -40.01 -12.86
N ALA A 244 -24.84 -40.71 -12.83
CA ALA A 244 -25.63 -40.89 -11.62
C ALA A 244 -25.22 -42.15 -10.85
N GLU A 245 -25.16 -42.05 -9.53
CA GLU A 245 -24.95 -43.15 -8.60
C GLU A 245 -26.30 -43.69 -8.11
N TYR A 246 -26.52 -44.98 -8.30
CA TYR A 246 -27.71 -45.69 -7.86
C TYR A 246 -27.35 -46.61 -6.70
N SER A 247 -28.19 -46.64 -5.66
CA SER A 247 -27.93 -47.46 -4.47
C SER A 247 -29.19 -48.07 -3.89
N ILE A 248 -28.98 -49.15 -3.14
CA ILE A 248 -30.01 -49.83 -2.35
C ILE A 248 -29.63 -49.69 -0.88
N GLY A 249 -30.49 -49.01 -0.13
CA GLY A 249 -30.27 -48.65 1.25
C GLY A 249 -31.12 -49.49 2.21
N LYS A 250 -31.91 -48.79 3.01
CA LYS A 250 -32.57 -49.36 4.20
C LYS A 250 -33.62 -50.39 3.82
N PHE A 251 -33.73 -51.44 4.63
CA PHE A 251 -34.88 -52.36 4.61
C PHE A 251 -36.04 -51.73 5.40
N ARG A 252 -37.25 -51.76 4.84
CA ARG A 252 -38.46 -51.28 5.52
C ARG A 252 -39.27 -52.39 6.15
N GLN A 253 -39.66 -53.36 5.34
CA GLN A 253 -40.59 -54.42 5.73
C GLN A 253 -40.47 -55.62 4.81
N SER A 254 -40.88 -56.79 5.31
CA SER A 254 -41.10 -57.96 4.49
C SER A 254 -42.52 -58.47 4.70
N THR A 255 -43.18 -58.81 3.61
CA THR A 255 -44.51 -59.42 3.59
C THR A 255 -44.41 -60.83 3.06
N CYS A 256 -45.08 -61.75 3.75
CA CYS A 256 -45.20 -63.15 3.34
C CYS A 256 -46.22 -63.25 2.20
N LEU A 257 -45.83 -63.92 1.11
CA LEU A 257 -46.67 -64.15 -0.07
C LEU A 257 -46.85 -65.66 -0.29
N GLY A 258 -48.12 -66.10 -0.38
CA GLY A 258 -48.50 -67.51 -0.57
C GLY A 258 -48.67 -68.31 0.73
N LYS A 259 -49.28 -69.51 0.62
CA LYS A 259 -49.41 -70.45 1.76
C LYS A 259 -48.01 -70.86 2.23
N ASN A 260 -47.76 -70.83 3.55
CA ASN A 260 -46.47 -71.15 4.18
C ASN A 260 -45.29 -70.25 3.78
N CYS A 261 -45.55 -69.00 3.33
CA CYS A 261 -44.49 -68.06 2.92
C CYS A 261 -43.55 -68.63 1.86
N THR A 262 -44.12 -69.34 0.89
CA THR A 262 -43.38 -69.87 -0.27
C THR A 262 -42.70 -68.77 -1.09
N SER A 263 -43.14 -67.52 -0.95
CA SER A 263 -42.43 -66.33 -1.42
C SER A 263 -42.51 -65.19 -0.38
N SER A 264 -41.63 -64.20 -0.52
CA SER A 264 -41.68 -62.98 0.26
C SER A 264 -41.47 -61.77 -0.65
N ARG A 265 -42.11 -60.65 -0.30
CA ARG A 265 -41.85 -59.33 -0.87
C ARG A 265 -41.16 -58.49 0.19
N ALA A 266 -39.97 -58.00 -0.11
CA ALA A 266 -39.19 -57.12 0.76
C ALA A 266 -39.16 -55.71 0.16
N GLU A 267 -39.32 -54.67 0.97
CA GLU A 267 -39.19 -53.28 0.53
C GLU A 267 -37.84 -52.69 0.97
N TYR A 268 -37.12 -52.10 0.01
CA TYR A 268 -35.88 -51.37 0.26
C TYR A 268 -35.95 -49.94 -0.27
N GLU A 269 -35.23 -49.05 0.38
CA GLU A 269 -35.02 -47.68 -0.08
C GLU A 269 -34.06 -47.72 -1.27
N VAL A 270 -34.50 -47.20 -2.40
CA VAL A 270 -33.69 -47.08 -3.62
C VAL A 270 -33.45 -45.61 -3.85
N CYS A 271 -32.19 -45.21 -4.01
CA CYS A 271 -31.81 -43.82 -4.25
C CYS A 271 -31.07 -43.68 -5.59
N SER A 272 -31.23 -42.52 -6.23
CA SER A 272 -30.34 -42.04 -7.28
C SER A 272 -29.77 -40.67 -6.93
N VAL A 273 -28.47 -40.50 -7.11
CA VAL A 273 -27.74 -39.22 -6.95
C VAL A 273 -27.17 -38.86 -8.32
N PRO A 274 -27.57 -37.73 -8.93
CA PRO A 274 -26.95 -37.21 -10.15
C PRO A 274 -25.49 -36.81 -9.98
#